data_AF-A0AA89TL71-F1
#
_entry.id   AF-A0AA89TL71-F1
#
_cell.length_a   1.000
_cell.length_b   1.000
_cell.length_c   1.000
_cell.angle_alpha   90.00
_cell.angle_beta   90.00
_cell.angle_gamma   90.00
#
_symmetry.space_group_name_H-M   'P 1'
#
loop_
_entity.id
_entity.type
_entity.pdbx_description
1 polymer ?
#
loop_
_entity_poly.entity_id
_entity_poly.type
_entity_poly.pdbx_seq_one_letter_code
_entity_poly.pdbx_strand_id
1 'polypeptide(L)'
;MGKRQSRPWIVSDELWSLIEPLLPESGPKKAEGRPRVPDRQALCGILFVLHTGIQWEYLPQELGFGSGMTCWRRLAAWNEAGVWDQLHALLLKKLRSKNQLDWSRAVIDSPHVRAARRGPKAGPAQSTAHGRAVSTTSSPTARASRSRSR
;
A
#
# COMPACT_ATOMS: atom_id res chain seq x y z
N MET A 1 -32.41 9.91 8.72
CA MET A 1 -32.17 8.45 8.76
C MET A 1 -30.67 8.21 8.60
N GLY A 2 -29.93 8.00 9.68
CA GLY A 2 -28.47 7.82 9.60
C GLY A 2 -28.14 6.57 8.78
N LYS A 3 -27.27 6.70 7.76
CA LYS A 3 -26.79 5.55 7.00
C LYS A 3 -26.10 4.62 8.01
N ARG A 4 -26.71 3.48 8.29
CA ARG A 4 -26.10 2.40 9.08
C ARG A 4 -24.81 2.06 8.34
N GLN A 5 -23.66 2.45 8.90
CA GLN A 5 -22.35 2.23 8.30
C GLN A 5 -22.23 0.73 8.06
N SER A 6 -22.37 0.28 6.81
CA SER A 6 -22.13 -1.12 6.50
C SER A 6 -20.65 -1.37 6.78
N ARG A 7 -20.35 -2.47 7.45
CA ARG A 7 -18.97 -2.91 7.66
C ARG A 7 -18.22 -2.82 6.32
N PRO A 8 -17.11 -2.08 6.22
CA PRO A 8 -16.50 -1.73 4.93
C PRO A 8 -15.96 -2.95 4.16
N TRP A 9 -15.76 -4.07 4.86
CA TRP A 9 -15.32 -5.34 4.29
C TRP A 9 -16.45 -6.26 3.84
N ILE A 10 -17.72 -5.89 4.04
CA ILE A 10 -18.86 -6.69 3.56
C ILE A 10 -19.22 -6.23 2.15
N VAL A 11 -18.99 -7.11 1.18
CA VAL A 11 -19.29 -6.87 -0.24
C VAL A 11 -20.80 -6.97 -0.45
N SER A 12 -21.44 -5.90 -0.95
CA SER A 12 -22.85 -5.90 -1.31
C SER A 12 -23.15 -6.79 -2.53
N ASP A 13 -24.40 -7.18 -2.72
CA ASP A 13 -24.80 -7.99 -3.89
C ASP A 13 -24.54 -7.24 -5.20
N GLU A 14 -24.81 -5.93 -5.21
CA GLU A 14 -24.53 -5.08 -6.38
C GLU A 14 -23.04 -5.10 -6.74
N LEU A 15 -22.16 -4.90 -5.75
CA LEU A 15 -20.72 -4.93 -6.01
C LEU A 15 -20.26 -6.34 -6.39
N TRP A 16 -20.81 -7.37 -5.75
CA TRP A 16 -20.48 -8.76 -6.04
C TRP A 16 -20.81 -9.13 -7.48
N SER A 17 -21.98 -8.74 -7.99
CA SER A 17 -22.37 -9.01 -9.39
C SER A 17 -21.44 -8.41 -10.45
N LEU A 18 -20.61 -7.43 -10.08
CA LEU A 18 -19.58 -6.86 -10.94
C LEU A 18 -18.24 -7.58 -10.84
N ILE A 19 -17.93 -8.13 -9.67
CA ILE A 19 -16.65 -8.77 -9.40
C ILE A 19 -16.68 -10.23 -9.83
N GLU A 20 -17.77 -10.95 -9.53
CA GLU A 20 -17.91 -12.37 -9.80
C GLU A 20 -17.56 -12.79 -11.24
N PRO A 21 -17.99 -12.06 -12.30
CA PRO A 21 -17.65 -12.42 -13.68
C PRO A 21 -16.17 -12.22 -14.04
N LEU A 22 -15.41 -11.45 -13.25
CA LEU A 22 -13.98 -11.22 -13.45
C LEU A 22 -13.14 -12.33 -12.83
N LEU A 23 -13.72 -13.14 -11.95
CA LEU A 23 -12.99 -14.17 -11.24
C LEU A 23 -12.68 -15.35 -12.17
N PRO A 24 -11.48 -15.94 -12.08
CA PRO A 24 -11.18 -17.15 -12.82
C PRO A 24 -12.11 -18.27 -12.36
N GLU A 25 -12.56 -19.10 -13.31
CA GLU A 25 -13.40 -20.25 -13.01
C GLU A 25 -12.72 -21.12 -11.94
N SER A 26 -13.47 -21.46 -10.90
CA SER A 26 -13.00 -22.41 -9.92
C SER A 26 -12.84 -23.76 -10.62
N GLY A 27 -11.60 -24.26 -10.69
CA GLY A 27 -11.29 -25.58 -11.22
C GLY A 27 -12.13 -26.69 -10.56
N PRO A 28 -12.09 -27.92 -11.10
CA PRO A 28 -13.03 -28.98 -10.76
C PRO A 28 -13.14 -29.17 -9.24
N LYS A 29 -14.38 -29.30 -8.76
CA LYS A 29 -14.66 -29.58 -7.34
C LYS A 29 -13.90 -30.86 -6.99
N LYS A 30 -13.00 -30.78 -6.02
CA LYS A 30 -12.34 -31.97 -5.48
C LYS A 30 -13.41 -32.86 -4.86
N ALA A 31 -13.47 -34.11 -5.27
CA ALA A 31 -14.38 -35.11 -4.71
C ALA A 31 -14.05 -35.40 -3.23
N GLU A 32 -12.82 -35.13 -2.81
CA GLU A 32 -12.31 -35.44 -1.48
C GLU A 32 -11.59 -34.23 -0.86
N GLY A 33 -11.88 -33.96 0.42
CA GLY A 33 -11.30 -32.87 1.21
C GLY A 33 -12.27 -31.76 1.62
N ARG A 34 -11.76 -30.77 2.37
CA ARG A 34 -12.55 -29.63 2.86
C ARG A 34 -13.06 -28.80 1.67
N PRO A 35 -14.37 -28.45 1.63
CA PRO A 35 -14.90 -27.62 0.55
C PRO A 35 -14.18 -26.28 0.46
N ARG A 36 -14.00 -25.79 -0.77
CA ARG A 36 -13.39 -24.49 -1.05
C ARG A 36 -14.26 -23.39 -0.43
N VAL A 37 -13.62 -22.43 0.24
CA VAL A 37 -14.28 -21.22 0.73
C VAL A 37 -14.89 -20.44 -0.46
N PRO A 38 -16.18 -20.09 -0.40
CA PRO A 38 -16.84 -19.26 -1.41
C PRO A 38 -16.07 -17.99 -1.71
N ASP A 39 -16.00 -17.63 -2.99
CA ASP A 39 -15.17 -16.52 -3.47
C ASP A 39 -15.56 -15.18 -2.84
N ARG A 40 -16.85 -14.95 -2.62
CA ARG A 40 -17.33 -13.76 -1.91
C ARG A 40 -16.87 -13.69 -0.47
N GLN A 41 -16.87 -14.81 0.25
CA GLN A 41 -16.39 -14.87 1.63
C GLN A 41 -14.89 -14.62 1.70
N ALA A 42 -14.13 -15.21 0.78
CA ALA A 42 -12.70 -14.95 0.66
C ALA A 42 -12.42 -13.46 0.37
N LEU A 43 -13.19 -12.83 -0.51
CA LEU A 43 -13.07 -11.38 -0.78
C LEU A 43 -13.37 -10.54 0.46
N CYS A 44 -14.45 -10.84 1.20
CA CYS A 44 -14.74 -10.16 2.46
C CYS A 44 -13.59 -10.30 3.47
N GLY A 45 -12.98 -11.49 3.57
CA GLY A 45 -11.81 -11.73 4.42
C GLY A 45 -10.58 -10.94 3.98
N ILE A 46 -10.29 -10.88 2.69
CA ILE A 46 -9.22 -10.03 2.12
C ILE A 46 -9.45 -8.57 2.51
N LEU A 47 -10.66 -8.05 2.27
CA LEU A 47 -10.98 -6.66 2.59
C LEU A 47 -10.89 -6.37 4.09
N PHE A 48 -11.27 -7.33 4.94
CA PHE A 48 -11.12 -7.20 6.39
C PHE A 48 -9.66 -7.01 6.78
N VAL A 49 -8.78 -7.90 6.31
CA VAL A 49 -7.34 -7.83 6.61
C VAL A 49 -6.73 -6.54 6.08
N LEU A 50 -7.04 -6.15 4.85
CA LEU A 50 -6.52 -4.92 4.24
C LEU A 50 -7.02 -3.66 4.94
N HIS A 51 -8.27 -3.66 5.42
CA HIS A 51 -8.86 -2.52 6.12
C HIS A 51 -8.33 -2.38 7.55
N THR A 52 -8.14 -3.49 8.26
CA THR A 52 -7.71 -3.49 9.67
C THR A 52 -6.19 -3.52 9.84
N GLY A 53 -5.44 -3.96 8.82
CA GLY A 53 -3.99 -4.09 8.86
C GLY A 53 -3.48 -5.25 9.72
N ILE A 54 -4.35 -6.17 10.13
CA ILE A 54 -3.95 -7.33 10.93
C ILE A 54 -3.09 -8.31 10.11
N GLN A 55 -2.36 -9.18 10.80
CA GLN A 55 -1.68 -10.29 10.12
C GLN A 55 -2.71 -11.31 9.63
N TRP A 56 -2.42 -11.95 8.50
CA TRP A 56 -3.30 -12.97 7.90
C TRP A 56 -3.65 -14.10 8.87
N GLU A 57 -2.69 -14.56 9.70
CA GLU A 57 -2.92 -15.64 10.66
C GLU A 57 -3.89 -15.25 11.78
N TYR A 58 -4.05 -13.95 12.05
CA TYR A 58 -4.97 -13.43 13.05
C TYR A 58 -6.36 -13.09 12.52
N LEU A 59 -6.68 -13.43 11.27
CA LEU A 59 -8.03 -13.27 10.75
C LEU A 59 -9.02 -14.12 11.59
N PRO A 60 -9.99 -13.51 12.30
CA PRO A 60 -10.87 -14.26 13.18
C PRO A 60 -11.80 -15.18 12.37
N GLN A 61 -11.75 -16.48 12.67
CA GLN A 61 -12.48 -17.50 11.90
C GLN A 61 -13.98 -17.45 12.17
N GLU A 62 -14.40 -16.93 13.32
CA GLU A 62 -15.79 -16.69 13.71
C GLU A 62 -16.54 -15.74 12.76
N LEU A 63 -15.82 -14.95 11.95
CA LEU A 63 -16.42 -14.10 10.92
C LEU A 63 -16.89 -14.88 9.68
N GLY A 64 -16.52 -16.15 9.55
CA GLY A 64 -16.96 -17.03 8.46
C GLY A 64 -16.29 -16.75 7.11
N PHE A 65 -15.15 -16.05 7.08
CA PHE A 65 -14.40 -15.77 5.85
C PHE A 65 -13.40 -16.87 5.46
N GLY A 66 -13.29 -17.92 6.28
CA GLY A 66 -12.22 -18.92 6.19
C GLY A 66 -10.95 -18.48 6.93
N SER A 67 -9.85 -19.21 6.72
CA SER A 67 -8.56 -18.82 7.30
C SER A 67 -7.94 -17.67 6.52
N GLY A 68 -7.17 -16.80 7.19
CA GLY A 68 -6.51 -15.71 6.47
C GLY A 68 -5.45 -16.20 5.47
N MET A 69 -4.84 -17.37 5.68
CA MET A 69 -4.00 -17.99 4.65
C MET A 69 -4.78 -18.40 3.39
N THR A 70 -6.05 -18.79 3.53
CA THR A 70 -6.93 -19.03 2.38
C THR A 70 -7.21 -17.73 1.63
N CYS A 71 -7.48 -16.65 2.37
CA CYS A 71 -7.69 -15.31 1.81
C CYS A 71 -6.44 -14.81 1.07
N TRP A 72 -5.25 -14.97 1.68
CA TRP A 72 -3.99 -14.59 1.06
C TRP A 72 -3.70 -15.36 -0.23
N ARG A 73 -3.87 -16.69 -0.23
CA ARG A 73 -3.71 -17.50 -1.45
C ARG A 73 -4.68 -17.07 -2.53
N ARG A 74 -5.89 -16.66 -2.15
CA ARG A 74 -6.89 -16.15 -3.09
C ARG A 74 -6.50 -14.81 -3.67
N LEU A 75 -6.04 -13.88 -2.82
CA LEU A 75 -5.52 -12.58 -3.23
C LEU A 75 -4.38 -12.74 -4.25
N ALA A 76 -3.42 -13.63 -3.97
CA ALA A 76 -2.30 -13.93 -4.86
C ALA A 76 -2.77 -14.51 -6.21
N ALA A 77 -3.64 -15.53 -6.19
CA ALA A 77 -4.16 -16.14 -7.41
C ALA A 77 -4.95 -15.14 -8.28
N TRP A 78 -5.76 -14.27 -7.65
CA TRP A 78 -6.49 -13.23 -8.38
C TRP A 78 -5.59 -12.12 -8.90
N ASN A 79 -4.48 -11.84 -8.21
CA ASN A 79 -3.46 -10.92 -8.69
C ASN A 79 -2.77 -11.48 -9.94
N GLU A 80 -2.36 -12.75 -9.91
CA GLU A 80 -1.77 -13.43 -11.07
C GLU A 80 -2.74 -13.52 -12.25
N ALA A 81 -4.05 -13.69 -11.98
CA ALA A 81 -5.09 -13.68 -13.00
C ALA A 81 -5.48 -12.28 -13.50
N GLY A 82 -4.90 -11.20 -12.97
CA GLY A 82 -5.19 -9.82 -13.38
C GLY A 82 -6.58 -9.31 -12.98
N VAL A 83 -7.24 -9.94 -12.00
CA VAL A 83 -8.60 -9.58 -11.54
C VAL A 83 -8.65 -8.13 -11.05
N TRP A 84 -7.64 -7.72 -10.29
CA TRP A 84 -7.60 -6.38 -9.70
C TRP A 84 -7.48 -5.27 -10.74
N ASP A 85 -6.69 -5.50 -11.79
CA ASP A 85 -6.53 -4.55 -12.89
C ASP A 85 -7.84 -4.40 -13.68
N GLN A 86 -8.51 -5.53 -13.97
CA GLN A 86 -9.81 -5.53 -14.65
C GLN A 86 -10.89 -4.84 -13.81
N LEU A 87 -10.92 -5.11 -12.51
CA LEU A 87 -11.86 -4.47 -11.59
C LEU A 87 -11.63 -2.96 -11.51
N HIS A 88 -10.38 -2.54 -11.40
CA HIS A 88 -10.01 -1.12 -11.39
C HIS A 88 -10.47 -0.42 -12.68
N ALA A 89 -10.22 -1.01 -13.85
CA ALA A 89 -10.67 -0.47 -15.13
C ALA A 89 -12.20 -0.38 -15.23
N LEU A 90 -12.92 -1.40 -14.75
CA LEU A 90 -14.39 -1.43 -14.73
C LEU A 90 -14.96 -0.31 -13.86
N LEU A 91 -14.46 -0.16 -12.64
CA LEU A 91 -14.90 0.89 -11.71
C LEU A 91 -14.59 2.28 -12.27
N LEU A 92 -13.41 2.47 -12.85
CA LEU A 92 -13.02 3.73 -13.48
C LEU A 92 -13.95 4.08 -14.66
N LYS A 93 -14.30 3.09 -15.50
CA LYS A 93 -15.26 3.28 -16.60
C LYS A 93 -16.64 3.70 -16.08
N LYS A 94 -17.13 3.09 -15.00
CA LYS A 94 -18.40 3.45 -14.37
C LYS A 94 -18.40 4.86 -13.79
N LEU A 95 -17.31 5.27 -13.13
CA LEU A 95 -17.18 6.62 -12.59
C LEU A 95 -17.10 7.67 -13.70
N ARG A 96 -16.38 7.37 -14.79
CA ARG A 96 -16.35 8.20 -16.00
C ARG A 96 -17.74 8.39 -16.59
N SER A 97 -18.50 7.31 -16.79
CA SER A 97 -19.85 7.42 -17.37
C SER A 97 -20.83 8.21 -16.51
N LYS A 98 -20.57 8.30 -15.20
CA LYS A 98 -21.39 9.07 -14.26
C LYS A 98 -20.87 10.50 -14.02
N ASN A 99 -19.81 10.95 -14.69
CA ASN A 99 -19.12 12.21 -14.43
C ASN A 99 -18.74 12.41 -12.95
N GLN A 100 -18.33 11.33 -12.27
CA GLN A 100 -17.96 11.35 -10.85
C GLN A 100 -16.44 11.41 -10.62
N LEU A 101 -15.65 11.53 -11.69
CA LEU A 101 -14.21 11.75 -11.56
C LEU A 101 -13.91 13.24 -11.44
N ASP A 102 -13.23 13.61 -10.35
CA ASP A 102 -12.65 14.93 -10.20
C ASP A 102 -11.35 15.03 -10.99
N TRP A 103 -11.41 15.65 -12.16
CA TRP A 103 -10.25 15.86 -13.02
C TRP A 103 -9.36 17.04 -12.59
N SER A 104 -9.80 17.85 -11.62
CA SER A 104 -9.00 18.95 -11.09
C SER A 104 -7.86 18.48 -10.16
N ARG A 105 -7.91 17.22 -9.73
CA ARG A 105 -6.95 16.62 -8.79
C ARG A 105 -6.50 15.25 -9.30
N ALA A 106 -5.19 15.05 -9.37
CA ALA A 106 -4.58 13.76 -9.63
C ALA A 106 -3.54 13.48 -8.54
N VAL A 107 -3.64 12.31 -7.89
CA VAL A 107 -2.66 11.84 -6.92
C VAL A 107 -1.88 10.71 -7.58
N ILE A 108 -0.58 10.88 -7.72
CA ILE A 108 0.33 9.87 -8.26
C ILE A 108 1.09 9.30 -7.06
N ASP A 109 0.94 8.01 -6.80
CA ASP A 109 1.74 7.28 -5.83
C ASP A 109 2.84 6.49 -6.54
N SER A 110 3.98 6.30 -5.88
CA SER A 110 5.12 5.53 -6.40
C SER A 110 5.59 4.53 -5.34
N PRO A 111 5.68 3.23 -5.68
CA PRO A 111 6.24 2.25 -4.75
C PRO A 111 7.73 2.53 -4.56
N HIS A 112 8.15 2.72 -3.31
CA HIS A 112 9.55 2.83 -2.95
C HIS A 112 10.07 1.48 -2.45
N VAL A 113 10.84 0.78 -3.29
CA VAL A 113 11.51 -0.46 -2.89
C VAL A 113 12.97 -0.15 -2.62
N ARG A 114 13.48 -0.51 -1.43
CA ARG A 114 14.93 -0.42 -1.16
C ARG A 114 15.68 -1.34 -2.11
N ALA A 115 16.69 -0.79 -2.79
CA ALA A 115 17.62 -1.61 -3.56
C ALA A 115 18.34 -2.58 -2.60
N ALA A 116 18.14 -3.89 -2.80
CA ALA A 116 18.72 -4.92 -1.95
C ALA A 116 20.25 -5.04 -2.10
N ARG A 117 20.81 -4.55 -3.21
CA ARG A 117 22.25 -4.52 -3.47
C ARG A 117 22.64 -3.18 -4.10
N ARG A 118 23.82 -2.67 -3.72
CA ARG A 118 24.44 -1.50 -4.35
C ARG A 118 24.68 -1.83 -5.83
N GLY A 119 24.19 -0.99 -6.74
CA GLY A 119 24.58 -1.09 -8.15
C GLY A 119 26.10 -0.95 -8.29
N PRO A 120 26.71 -1.52 -9.34
CA PRO A 120 28.17 -1.50 -9.52
C PRO A 120 28.76 -0.08 -9.61
N LYS A 121 27.93 0.92 -9.95
CA LYS A 121 28.31 2.33 -9.95
C LYS A 121 27.59 3.08 -8.84
N ALA A 122 28.36 3.79 -8.02
CA ALA A 122 27.81 4.82 -7.16
C ALA A 122 27.38 6.01 -8.05
N GLY A 123 26.10 6.37 -8.01
CA GLY A 123 25.66 7.66 -8.56
C GLY A 123 26.21 8.80 -7.69
N PRO A 124 26.33 10.03 -8.24
CA PRO A 124 26.72 11.19 -7.45
C PRO A 124 25.74 11.37 -6.28
N ALA A 125 26.22 11.18 -5.06
CA ALA A 125 25.44 11.51 -3.87
C ALA A 125 25.68 12.99 -3.56
N GLN A 126 24.61 13.78 -3.43
CA GLN A 126 24.74 15.11 -2.87
C GLN A 126 25.12 14.98 -1.39
N SER A 127 26.19 15.64 -1.00
CA SER A 127 26.63 15.67 0.39
C SER A 127 25.53 16.28 1.27
N THR A 128 25.02 15.50 2.22
CA THR A 128 24.15 16.00 3.30
C THR A 128 24.94 16.58 4.48
N ALA A 129 26.28 16.64 4.38
CA ALA A 129 27.08 17.29 5.40
C ALA A 129 26.74 18.79 5.45
N HIS A 130 26.43 19.30 6.64
CA HIS A 130 26.29 20.72 6.88
C HIS A 130 27.56 21.45 6.45
N GLY A 131 27.43 22.51 5.65
CA GLY A 131 28.55 23.37 5.28
C GLY A 131 29.27 23.89 6.52
N ARG A 132 30.59 23.96 6.47
CA ARG A 132 31.41 24.49 7.57
C ARG A 132 30.99 25.93 7.86
N ALA A 133 30.48 26.18 9.07
CA ALA A 133 30.11 27.53 9.50
C ALA A 133 31.33 28.46 9.50
N VAL A 134 31.14 29.70 9.05
CA VAL A 134 32.18 30.74 9.09
C VAL A 134 32.45 31.09 10.55
N SER A 135 33.68 30.88 11.01
CA SER A 135 34.09 31.26 12.37
C SER A 135 34.23 32.78 12.46
N THR A 136 33.29 33.44 13.15
CA THR A 136 33.41 34.84 13.58
C THR A 136 34.08 34.90 14.95
N THR A 137 35.40 34.81 14.99
CA THR A 137 36.16 35.11 16.20
C THR A 137 37.43 35.86 15.81
N SER A 138 37.29 37.17 15.64
CA SER A 138 38.41 38.10 15.68
C SER A 138 38.51 38.66 17.10
N SER A 139 39.68 38.55 17.71
CA SER A 139 40.04 39.34 18.89
C SER A 139 41.45 39.87 18.67
N PRO A 140 41.62 41.16 18.34
CA PRO A 140 42.93 41.77 18.35
C PRO A 140 43.22 42.29 19.76
N THR A 141 43.97 41.53 20.57
CA THR A 141 44.52 42.11 21.80
C THR A 141 45.74 42.95 21.43
N ALA A 142 45.70 44.24 21.75
CA ALA A 142 46.72 45.22 21.44
C ALA A 142 48.09 44.84 22.05
N ARG A 143 49.15 45.01 21.23
CA ARG A 143 50.55 44.73 21.57
C ARG A 143 51.08 45.81 22.52
N ALA A 144 51.37 45.46 23.76
CA ALA A 144 52.06 46.35 24.71
C ALA A 144 53.54 46.51 24.34
N SER A 145 53.97 47.75 24.17
CA SER A 145 55.37 48.16 23.96
C SER A 145 56.13 48.16 25.28
N ARG A 146 57.34 47.58 25.31
CA ARG A 146 58.31 47.79 26.40
C ARG A 146 59.56 48.46 25.84
N SER A 147 59.94 49.54 26.51
CA SER A 147 61.07 50.42 26.24
C SER A 147 62.41 49.71 26.46
N ARG A 148 63.43 50.13 25.69
CA ARG A 148 64.84 49.75 25.85
C ARG A 148 65.49 50.61 26.94
N SER A 149 66.14 49.96 27.90
CA SER A 149 67.16 50.56 28.76
C SER A 149 68.54 50.29 28.16
N ARG A 150 69.45 51.24 28.43
CA ARG A 150 70.83 51.31 27.93
C ARG A 150 71.79 50.52 28.82
#